data_AF-A0A392NIG0-F1
#
_entry.id   AF-A0A392NIG0-F1
#
_cell.length_a   1.000
_cell.length_b   1.000
_cell.length_c   1.000
_cell.angle_alpha   90.00
_cell.angle_beta   90.00
_cell.angle_gamma   90.00
#
_symmetry.space_group_name_H-M   'P 1'
#
loop_
_entity.id
_entity.type
_entity.pdbx_description
1 polymer ?
#
loop_
_entity_poly.entity_id
_entity_poly.type
_entity_poly.pdbx_seq_one_letter_code
_entity_poly.pdbx_strand_id
1 'polypeptide(L)'
;DDIVLKDPLNTFMGIENYKSIFWNLRFHGKIFFKALWIDINSVWQPAENVIMVRWTAHGIPRVPWESRGRFDGTSEYKLDKQGKIYEHRVDNIALNKPPPRFKVISVQELIQSLTCPSTPGPTYFELSSSNKRK
;
A
#
# COMPACT_ATOMS: atom_id res chain seq x y z
N ASP A 1 17.15 -16.21 -20.15
CA ASP A 1 18.05 -15.05 -20.24
C ASP A 1 17.30 -13.74 -20.36
N ASP A 2 16.10 -13.73 -20.97
CA ASP A 2 15.32 -12.52 -21.29
C ASP A 2 14.44 -11.95 -20.16
N ILE A 3 14.80 -12.14 -18.89
CA ILE A 3 14.02 -11.56 -17.79
C ILE A 3 14.14 -10.03 -17.79
N VAL A 4 13.03 -9.34 -17.59
CA VAL A 4 12.98 -7.89 -17.45
C VAL A 4 12.48 -7.53 -16.05
N LEU A 5 13.30 -6.80 -15.29
CA LEU A 5 12.90 -6.19 -14.03
C LEU A 5 12.48 -4.74 -14.28
N LYS A 6 11.27 -4.39 -13.87
CA LYS A 6 10.75 -3.02 -13.93
C LYS A 6 10.48 -2.51 -12.53
N ASP A 7 11.03 -1.35 -12.22
CA ASP A 7 10.60 -0.54 -11.08
C ASP A 7 10.03 0.79 -11.61
N PRO A 8 9.39 1.62 -10.77
CA PRO A 8 8.74 2.85 -11.25
C PRO A 8 9.70 3.88 -11.88
N LEU A 9 11.01 3.73 -11.66
CA LEU A 9 12.06 4.66 -12.08
C LEU A 9 13.05 4.05 -13.08
N ASN A 10 13.20 2.73 -13.10
CA ASN A 10 14.23 2.03 -13.88
C ASN A 10 13.69 0.75 -14.53
N THR A 11 14.36 0.34 -15.61
CA THR A 11 14.14 -0.96 -16.25
C THR A 11 15.49 -1.64 -16.44
N PHE A 12 15.59 -2.88 -15.97
CA PHE A 12 16.78 -3.71 -16.08
C PHE A 12 16.44 -4.97 -16.87
N MET A 13 17.30 -5.34 -17.81
CA MET A 13 17.10 -6.52 -18.67
C MET A 13 18.25 -7.50 -18.48
N GLY A 14 17.93 -8.79 -18.56
CA GLY A 14 18.91 -9.86 -18.51
C GLY A 14 19.03 -10.48 -17.12
N ILE A 15 19.23 -11.81 -17.10
CA ILE A 15 19.30 -12.61 -15.88
C ILE A 15 20.49 -12.23 -14.97
N GLU A 16 21.62 -11.80 -15.55
CA GLU A 16 22.79 -11.41 -14.76
C GLU A 16 22.56 -10.07 -14.04
N ASN A 17 21.93 -9.10 -14.70
CA ASN A 17 21.52 -7.85 -14.06
C ASN A 17 20.49 -8.11 -12.96
N TYR A 18 19.52 -8.99 -13.23
CA TYR A 18 18.53 -9.41 -12.24
C TYR A 18 19.21 -9.98 -10.99
N LYS A 19 20.10 -10.97 -11.14
CA LYS A 19 20.87 -11.56 -10.03
C LYS A 19 21.70 -10.52 -9.28
N SER A 20 22.39 -9.64 -10.01
CA SER A 20 23.24 -8.60 -9.46
C SER A 20 22.47 -7.63 -8.55
N ILE A 21 21.24 -7.25 -8.93
CA ILE A 21 20.39 -6.37 -8.11
C ILE A 21 20.04 -7.03 -6.77
N PHE A 22 19.58 -8.29 -6.77
CA PHE A 22 19.27 -8.99 -5.52
C PHE A 22 20.50 -9.25 -4.66
N TRP A 23 21.64 -9.52 -5.30
CA TRP A 23 22.92 -9.67 -4.61
C TRP A 23 23.32 -8.36 -3.91
N ASN A 24 23.27 -7.23 -4.63
CA ASN A 24 23.55 -5.91 -4.08
C ASN A 24 22.58 -5.55 -2.95
N LEU A 25 21.28 -5.78 -3.11
CA LEU A 25 20.30 -5.57 -2.05
C LEU A 25 20.62 -6.37 -0.79
N ARG A 26 21.00 -7.64 -0.94
CA ARG A 26 21.38 -8.50 0.19
C ARG A 26 22.69 -8.05 0.84
N PHE A 27 23.67 -7.66 0.03
CA PHE A 27 24.97 -7.16 0.49
C PHE A 27 24.81 -5.86 1.28
N HIS A 28 24.19 -4.85 0.67
CA HIS A 28 23.94 -3.55 1.31
C HIS A 28 22.98 -3.68 2.50
N GLY A 29 21.97 -4.54 2.40
CA GLY A 29 21.06 -4.85 3.51
C GLY A 29 21.81 -5.34 4.74
N LYS A 30 22.78 -6.25 4.58
CA LYS A 30 23.60 -6.78 5.68
C LYS A 30 24.51 -5.71 6.31
N ILE A 31 25.00 -4.77 5.50
CA ILE A 31 25.87 -3.67 5.94
C ILE A 31 25.07 -2.61 6.72
N PHE A 32 23.92 -2.18 6.19
CA PHE A 32 23.18 -1.06 6.76
C PHE A 32 22.23 -1.45 7.89
N PHE A 33 21.79 -2.71 7.96
CA PHE A 33 20.78 -3.16 8.92
C PHE A 33 21.33 -4.20 9.90
N LYS A 34 20.90 -4.10 11.16
CA LYS A 34 21.09 -5.12 12.21
C LYS A 34 20.20 -6.33 11.90
N ALA A 35 18.96 -6.05 11.50
CA ALA A 35 17.98 -7.02 11.06
C ALA A 35 17.20 -6.44 9.88
N LEU A 36 17.01 -7.25 8.83
CA LEU A 36 16.22 -6.92 7.65
C LEU A 36 15.48 -8.19 7.25
N TRP A 37 14.16 -8.14 7.16
CA TRP A 37 13.32 -9.26 6.73
C TRP A 37 12.13 -8.77 5.91
N ILE A 38 11.52 -9.69 5.18
CA ILE A 38 10.36 -9.44 4.34
C ILE A 38 9.24 -10.37 4.79
N ASP A 39 8.09 -9.79 5.12
CA ASP A 39 6.87 -10.52 5.41
C ASP A 39 5.99 -10.54 4.17
N ILE A 40 5.56 -11.73 3.75
CA ILE A 40 4.62 -11.89 2.64
C ILE A 40 3.20 -11.72 3.19
N ASN A 41 2.51 -10.66 2.80
CA ASN A 41 1.17 -10.38 3.27
C ASN A 41 0.12 -11.20 2.50
N SER A 42 0.27 -11.31 1.18
CA SER A 42 -0.64 -12.07 0.33
C SER A 42 -0.01 -12.45 -1.00
N VAL A 43 -0.43 -13.59 -1.52
CA VAL A 43 -0.10 -14.06 -2.88
C VAL A 43 -1.41 -14.35 -3.58
N TRP A 44 -1.57 -13.88 -4.81
CA TRP A 44 -2.75 -14.13 -5.63
C TRP A 44 -2.40 -14.19 -7.11
N GLN A 45 -3.27 -14.77 -7.91
CA GLN A 45 -3.05 -15.03 -9.32
C GLN A 45 -4.20 -14.41 -10.13
N PRO A 46 -4.07 -13.16 -10.59
CA PRO A 46 -5.14 -12.49 -11.34
C PRO A 46 -5.35 -13.04 -12.75
N ALA A 47 -4.36 -13.75 -13.30
CA ALA A 47 -4.42 -14.41 -14.60
C ALA A 47 -3.55 -15.68 -14.60
N GLU A 48 -3.80 -16.61 -15.53
CA GLU A 48 -3.15 -17.92 -15.60
C GLU A 48 -1.61 -17.85 -15.55
N ASN A 49 -1.01 -16.81 -16.12
CA ASN A 49 0.44 -16.63 -16.20
C ASN A 49 0.95 -15.42 -15.40
N VAL A 50 0.18 -14.90 -14.45
CA VAL A 50 0.56 -13.73 -13.64
C VAL A 50 0.44 -14.04 -12.16
N ILE A 51 1.54 -13.94 -11.42
CA ILE A 51 1.55 -14.04 -9.96
C ILE A 51 1.73 -12.65 -9.38
N MET A 52 0.90 -12.29 -8.42
CA MET A 52 1.00 -11.06 -7.65
C MET A 52 1.36 -11.40 -6.21
N VAL A 53 2.33 -10.66 -5.65
CA VAL A 53 2.78 -10.81 -4.28
C VAL A 53 2.75 -9.44 -3.61
N ARG A 54 2.05 -9.35 -2.49
CA ARG A 54 2.12 -8.19 -1.59
C ARG A 54 3.03 -8.54 -0.43
N TRP A 55 3.95 -7.63 -0.13
CA TRP A 55 4.96 -7.84 0.88
C TRP A 55 5.25 -6.57 1.67
N THR A 56 5.75 -6.75 2.88
CA THR A 56 6.23 -5.69 3.77
C THR A 56 7.68 -5.98 4.13
N ALA A 57 8.60 -5.07 3.79
CA ALA A 57 9.98 -5.12 4.24
C ALA A 57 10.13 -4.37 5.57
N HIS A 58 10.76 -5.01 6.54
CA HIS A 58 11.08 -4.46 7.85
C HIS A 58 12.59 -4.38 8.02
N GLY A 59 13.10 -3.24 8.48
CA GLY A 59 14.52 -3.01 8.68
C GLY A 59 14.83 -2.30 9.99
N ILE A 60 15.83 -2.78 10.73
CA ILE A 60 16.40 -2.10 11.90
C ILE A 60 17.80 -1.62 11.51
N PRO A 61 18.02 -0.33 11.23
CA PRO A 61 19.31 0.18 10.78
C PRO A 61 20.38 0.13 11.88
N ARG A 62 21.66 0.11 11.48
CA ARG A 62 22.84 0.13 12.37
C ARG A 62 23.21 1.54 12.80
N VAL A 63 22.26 2.27 13.38
CA VAL A 63 22.48 3.63 13.90
C VAL A 63 22.46 3.65 15.43
N PRO A 64 23.05 4.69 16.07
CA PRO A 64 23.10 4.81 17.53
C PRO A 64 21.73 4.97 18.22
N TRP A 65 20.70 5.41 17.51
CA TRP A 65 19.36 5.65 18.04
C TRP A 65 18.39 4.53 17.65
N GLU A 66 17.30 4.37 18.42
CA GLU A 66 16.23 3.45 18.05
C GLU A 66 15.49 3.96 16.81
N SER A 67 15.54 3.16 15.74
CA SER A 67 14.76 3.41 14.53
C SER A 67 14.36 2.08 13.90
N ARG A 68 13.19 2.09 13.24
CA ARG A 68 12.64 0.95 12.52
C ARG A 68 12.08 1.46 11.20
N GLY A 69 12.52 0.88 10.10
CA GLY A 69 11.99 1.09 8.77
C GLY A 69 10.93 0.06 8.44
N ARG A 70 9.88 0.50 7.76
CA ARG A 70 8.86 -0.35 7.16
C ARG A 70 8.57 0.15 5.74
N PHE A 71 8.54 -0.76 4.79
CA PHE A 71 8.22 -0.45 3.40
C PHE A 71 7.25 -1.49 2.86
N ASP A 72 6.11 -1.04 2.34
CA ASP A 72 5.08 -1.92 1.78
C ASP A 72 5.15 -1.88 0.25
N GLY A 73 5.23 -3.05 -0.38
CA GLY A 73 5.41 -3.19 -1.81
C GLY A 73 4.54 -4.28 -2.43
N THR A 74 4.42 -4.22 -3.75
CA THR A 74 3.82 -5.26 -4.57
C THR A 74 4.80 -5.69 -5.65
N SER A 75 4.84 -6.99 -5.90
CA SER A 75 5.61 -7.60 -6.98
C SER A 75 4.67 -8.35 -7.91
N GLU A 76 4.69 -8.01 -9.18
CA GLU A 76 4.01 -8.70 -10.28
C GLU A 76 5.04 -9.56 -11.03
N TYR A 77 4.73 -10.82 -11.25
CA TYR A 77 5.56 -11.77 -11.97
C TYR A 77 4.77 -12.34 -13.14
N LYS A 78 5.29 -12.18 -14.36
CA LYS A 78 4.72 -12.82 -15.55
C LYS A 78 5.54 -14.04 -15.94
N LEU A 79 4.83 -15.12 -16.21
CA LEU A 79 5.38 -16.43 -16.50
C LEU A 79 5.24 -16.78 -17.98
N ASP A 80 6.26 -17.43 -18.54
CA ASP A 80 6.19 -18.02 -19.86
C ASP A 80 5.46 -19.38 -19.82
N LYS A 81 5.32 -20.02 -20.99
CA LYS A 81 4.66 -21.33 -21.12
C LYS A 81 5.40 -22.45 -20.38
N GLN A 82 6.66 -22.23 -20.02
CA GLN A 82 7.51 -23.16 -19.29
C GLN A 82 7.54 -22.84 -17.78
N GLY A 83 6.75 -21.84 -17.34
CA GLY A 83 6.68 -21.41 -15.95
C GLY A 83 7.86 -20.55 -15.49
N LYS A 84 8.71 -20.05 -16.39
CA LYS A 84 9.81 -19.15 -16.03
C LYS A 84 9.32 -17.70 -15.98
N ILE A 85 9.86 -16.94 -15.05
CA ILE A 85 9.59 -15.51 -14.94
C ILE A 85 10.32 -14.79 -16.08
N TYR A 86 9.58 -14.15 -16.98
CA TYR A 86 10.15 -13.30 -18.03
C TYR A 86 9.99 -11.81 -17.72
N GLU A 87 9.07 -11.44 -16.84
CA GLU A 87 8.91 -10.07 -16.36
C GLU A 87 8.66 -10.08 -14.85
N HIS A 88 9.42 -9.28 -14.11
CA HIS A 88 9.19 -8.97 -12.71
C HIS A 88 9.02 -7.46 -12.60
N ARG A 89 7.86 -7.01 -12.11
CA ARG A 89 7.61 -5.61 -11.84
C ARG A 89 7.44 -5.40 -10.35
N VAL A 90 8.09 -4.37 -9.81
CA VAL A 90 7.98 -3.97 -8.40
C VAL A 90 7.35 -2.59 -8.35
N ASP A 91 6.31 -2.43 -7.54
CA ASP A 91 5.68 -1.14 -7.27
C ASP A 91 5.58 -0.89 -5.75
N ASN A 92 5.63 0.37 -5.35
CA ASN A 92 5.45 0.77 -3.95
C ASN A 92 3.97 1.03 -3.66
N ILE A 93 3.43 0.44 -2.58
CA ILE A 93 2.04 0.67 -2.18
C ILE A 93 1.85 2.10 -1.66
N ALA A 94 2.87 2.71 -1.06
CA ALA A 94 2.78 4.04 -0.43
C ALA A 94 2.69 5.21 -1.44
N LEU A 95 2.94 5.00 -2.73
CA LEU A 95 2.84 6.06 -3.75
C LEU A 95 1.47 6.17 -4.42
N ASN A 96 0.55 5.25 -4.12
CA ASN A 96 -0.87 5.51 -4.37
C ASN A 96 -1.37 6.39 -3.24
N LYS A 97 -1.55 7.67 -3.59
CA LYS A 97 -2.13 8.79 -2.82
C LYS A 97 -3.02 8.32 -1.66
N PRO A 98 -3.02 9.03 -0.51
CA PRO A 98 -3.92 8.72 0.58
C PRO A 98 -5.33 8.47 0.01
N PRO A 99 -6.02 7.39 0.41
CA PRO A 99 -7.38 7.15 -0.05
C PRO A 99 -8.15 8.46 0.12
N PRO A 100 -8.96 8.89 -0.88
CA PRO A 100 -9.69 10.14 -0.77
C PRO A 100 -10.33 10.11 0.61
N ARG A 101 -9.97 11.07 1.47
CA ARG A 101 -10.56 11.16 2.80
C ARG A 101 -12.06 11.15 2.53
N PHE A 102 -12.74 10.06 2.87
CA PHE A 102 -14.19 10.07 2.85
C PHE A 102 -14.56 11.32 3.65
N LYS A 103 -15.20 12.29 2.99
CA LYS A 103 -15.67 13.47 3.70
C LYS A 103 -16.69 12.94 4.69
N VAL A 104 -16.28 12.79 5.94
CA VAL A 104 -17.19 12.51 7.04
C VAL A 104 -17.98 13.80 7.20
N ILE A 105 -19.15 13.83 6.60
CA ILE A 105 -20.11 14.92 6.76
C ILE A 105 -20.54 14.89 8.23
N SER A 106 -20.49 16.04 8.90
CA SER A 106 -21.00 16.14 10.27
C SER A 106 -22.50 15.87 10.30
N VAL A 107 -23.03 15.37 11.43
CA VAL A 107 -24.48 15.16 11.60
C VAL A 107 -25.25 16.45 11.33
N GLN A 108 -24.68 17.61 11.68
CA GLN A 108 -25.26 18.93 11.41
C GLN A 108 -25.35 19.23 9.92
N GLU A 109 -24.29 19.01 9.14
CA GLU A 109 -24.30 19.20 7.69
C GLU A 109 -25.25 18.20 6.99
N LEU A 110 -25.35 16.97 7.51
CA LEU A 110 -26.32 15.99 7.04
C LEU A 110 -27.77 16.48 7.28
N ILE A 111 -28.07 16.95 8.49
CA ILE A 111 -29.39 17.51 8.83
C ILE A 111 -29.70 18.72 7.94
N GLN A 112 -28.74 19.63 7.73
CA GLN A 112 -28.92 20.79 6.85
C GLN A 112 -29.19 20.39 5.40
N SER A 113 -28.57 19.31 4.92
CA SER A 113 -28.83 18.77 3.57
C SER A 113 -30.20 18.10 3.43
N LEU A 114 -30.77 17.61 4.54
CA LEU A 114 -32.11 17.00 4.61
C LEU A 114 -33.22 18.03 4.84
N THR A 115 -32.89 19.21 5.39
CA THR A 115 -33.81 20.32 5.56
C THR A 115 -34.04 21.06 4.24
N CYS A 116 -34.58 20.37 3.24
CA CYS A 116 -35.37 21.03 2.22
C CYS A 116 -36.70 21.44 2.86
N PRO A 117 -37.23 22.66 2.64
CA PRO A 117 -38.50 23.11 3.23
C PRO A 117 -39.71 22.27 2.79
N SER A 118 -39.55 21.40 1.79
CA SER A 118 -40.56 20.48 1.27
C SER A 118 -40.45 19.03 1.80
N THR A 119 -39.44 18.69 2.61
CA THR A 119 -39.28 17.34 3.15
C THR A 119 -39.81 17.27 4.59
N PRO A 120 -40.80 16.41 4.90
CA PRO A 120 -41.28 16.25 6.27
C PRO A 120 -40.15 15.74 7.18
N GLY A 121 -39.84 16.50 8.23
CA GLY A 121 -38.80 16.15 9.19
C GLY A 121 -39.20 14.96 10.08
N PRO A 122 -38.24 14.12 10.51
CA PRO A 122 -38.52 13.02 11.41
C PRO A 122 -39.06 13.53 12.75
N THR A 123 -40.24 13.05 13.14
CA THR A 123 -41.03 13.51 14.30
C THR A 123 -40.43 13.11 15.65
N TYR A 124 -39.31 12.38 15.66
CA TYR A 124 -38.85 11.64 16.84
C TYR A 124 -37.93 12.44 17.80
N PHE A 125 -37.36 13.56 17.37
CA PHE A 125 -36.50 14.37 18.24
C PHE A 125 -37.23 15.63 18.72
N GLU A 126 -38.08 15.49 19.73
CA GLU A 126 -38.49 16.64 20.55
C GLU A 126 -37.28 17.11 21.36
N LEU A 127 -36.63 18.18 20.88
CA LEU A 127 -35.65 18.93 21.66
C LEU A 127 -36.38 19.62 22.81
N SER A 128 -36.27 19.06 24.02
CA SER A 128 -36.73 19.72 25.24
C SER A 128 -36.02 21.06 25.38
N SER A 129 -36.75 22.16 25.20
CA SER A 129 -36.26 23.50 25.47
C SER A 129 -36.07 23.67 26.97
N SER A 130 -34.81 23.61 27.42
CA SER A 130 -34.45 24.01 28.78
C SER A 130 -34.70 25.51 28.92
N ASN A 131 -35.83 25.85 29.52
CA ASN A 131 -36.20 27.21 29.91
C ASN A 131 -35.12 27.82 30.82
N LYS A 132 -34.50 28.91 30.38
CA LYS A 132 -33.71 29.80 31.25
C LYS A 132 -34.65 30.59 32.16
N ARG A 133 -34.56 30.36 33.47
CA ARG A 133 -34.92 31.29 34.57
C ARG A 133 -33.98 30.94 35.74
N LYS A 134 -33.29 31.83 36.43
CA LYS A 134 -33.28 33.29 36.56
C LYS A 134 -31.83 33.78 36.53
#